data_AF-A0A931JX04-F1
#
_entry.id   AF-A0A931JX04-F1
#
_cell.length_a   1.000
_cell.length_b   1.000
_cell.length_c   1.000
_cell.angle_alpha   90.00
_cell.angle_beta   90.00
_cell.angle_gamma   90.00
#
_symmetry.space_group_name_H-M   'P 1'
#
loop_
_entity.id
_entity.type
_entity.pdbx_description
1 polymer ?
#
loop_
_entity_poly.entity_id
_entity_poly.type
_entity_poly.pdbx_seq_one_letter_code
_entity_poly.pdbx_strand_id
1 'polypeptide(L)'
;MSNVTVQSLATTSRGAGAELLSRPRLGDQAAFGDVLARVKSDQQTPEQKARKAAEELISTALIGPVFKGLRESNNAAEPFKPNAAERSFGQMLDTTLAQRMVSSAHWGLVDSVAQKLLRKAEPEGATPEKAPGAGAKALESGERSISGATE
;
A
#
# COMPACT_ATOMS: atom_id res chain seq x y z
N MET A 1 25.18 62.45 10.38
CA MET A 1 24.75 63.34 9.28
C MET A 1 23.43 62.81 8.77
N SER A 2 22.43 63.69 8.73
CA SER A 2 20.99 63.39 8.68
C SER A 2 20.44 63.14 7.27
N ASN A 3 19.24 62.53 7.26
CA ASN A 3 18.20 62.51 6.21
C ASN A 3 18.51 61.65 4.97
N VAL A 4 17.56 60.89 4.42
CA VAL A 4 16.29 61.37 3.87
C VAL A 4 15.19 60.30 3.96
N THR A 5 14.07 60.67 4.59
CA THR A 5 12.75 60.05 4.41
C THR A 5 12.10 60.68 3.19
N VAL A 6 11.72 59.88 2.18
CA VAL A 6 10.78 60.30 1.13
C VAL A 6 9.53 59.45 1.24
N GLN A 7 8.45 60.06 1.76
CA GLN A 7 7.10 59.64 1.40
C GLN A 7 6.82 60.13 -0.02
N SER A 8 6.05 59.37 -0.81
CA SER A 8 4.79 59.84 -1.42
C SER A 8 4.45 59.19 -2.77
N LEU A 9 3.13 59.11 -2.98
CA LEU A 9 2.33 58.95 -4.20
C LEU A 9 1.96 57.53 -4.69
N ALA A 10 0.72 57.19 -4.37
CA ALA A 10 -0.16 56.37 -5.20
C ALA A 10 -0.13 56.85 -6.67
N THR A 11 0.06 55.91 -7.60
CA THR A 11 -0.35 56.08 -8.99
C THR A 11 -1.33 54.97 -9.33
N THR A 12 -2.57 55.38 -9.58
CA THR A 12 -3.59 54.62 -10.28
C THR A 12 -3.14 54.47 -11.73
N SER A 13 -2.84 53.25 -12.15
CA SER A 13 -2.87 52.86 -13.55
C SER A 13 -4.07 51.96 -13.80
N ARG A 14 -5.07 52.56 -14.43
CA ARG A 14 -6.29 51.96 -14.97
C ARG A 14 -5.94 51.33 -16.32
N GLY A 15 -6.13 50.02 -16.47
CA GLY A 15 -6.05 49.39 -17.79
C GLY A 15 -6.08 47.86 -17.78
N ALA A 16 -7.24 47.29 -18.14
CA ALA A 16 -7.36 46.05 -18.92
C ALA A 16 -6.61 44.79 -18.46
N GLY A 17 -7.02 44.17 -17.35
CA GLY A 17 -6.53 42.82 -16.98
C GLY A 17 -7.45 41.96 -16.10
N ALA A 18 -8.62 42.46 -15.70
CA ALA A 18 -9.44 41.82 -14.65
C ALA A 18 -10.35 40.68 -15.14
N GLU A 19 -10.46 40.44 -16.44
CA GLU A 19 -11.33 39.39 -17.03
C GLU A 19 -10.58 38.07 -17.34
N LEU A 20 -9.32 37.93 -16.93
CA LEU A 20 -8.53 36.69 -17.06
C LEU A 20 -8.44 35.86 -15.76
N LEU A 21 -9.21 36.24 -14.74
CA LEU A 21 -9.05 35.73 -13.38
C LEU A 21 -10.14 34.77 -12.89
N SER A 22 -11.09 34.36 -13.74
CA SER A 22 -12.15 33.40 -13.36
C SER A 22 -12.24 32.13 -14.22
N ARG A 23 -11.14 31.69 -14.81
CA ARG A 23 -11.04 30.34 -15.39
C ARG A 23 -10.42 29.38 -14.37
N PRO A 24 -11.02 28.22 -14.07
CA PRO A 24 -10.32 27.16 -13.37
C PRO A 24 -9.09 26.75 -14.21
N ARG A 25 -7.90 26.91 -13.64
CA ARG A 25 -6.61 26.55 -14.26
C ARG A 25 -6.20 25.19 -13.71
N LEU A 26 -5.84 24.24 -14.57
CA LEU A 26 -5.13 22.94 -14.41
C LEU A 26 -4.76 22.32 -13.03
N GLY A 27 -4.66 23.02 -11.89
CA GLY A 27 -4.19 22.49 -10.60
C GLY A 27 -5.17 21.59 -9.85
N ASP A 28 -6.47 21.88 -9.90
CA ASP A 28 -7.51 21.06 -9.25
C ASP A 28 -7.63 19.65 -9.88
N GLN A 29 -7.09 19.47 -11.08
CA GLN A 29 -6.97 18.17 -11.75
C GLN A 29 -5.76 17.35 -11.24
N ALA A 30 -4.75 17.98 -10.63
CA ALA A 30 -3.60 17.27 -10.04
C ALA A 30 -3.96 16.65 -8.68
N ALA A 31 -4.78 17.34 -7.88
CA ALA A 31 -5.34 16.80 -6.64
C ALA A 31 -6.28 15.60 -6.90
N PHE A 32 -7.00 15.60 -8.02
CA PHE A 32 -7.79 14.45 -8.51
C PHE A 32 -6.90 13.24 -8.88
N GLY A 33 -5.66 13.47 -9.35
CA GLY A 33 -4.66 12.42 -9.60
C GLY A 33 -4.09 11.76 -8.34
N ASP A 34 -3.93 12.52 -7.25
CA ASP A 34 -3.49 12.00 -5.95
C ASP A 34 -4.53 11.08 -5.29
N VAL A 35 -5.83 11.28 -5.55
CA VAL A 35 -6.92 10.44 -5.03
C VAL A 35 -7.14 9.18 -5.91
N LEU A 36 -6.95 9.28 -7.22
CA LEU A 36 -7.01 8.13 -8.14
C LEU A 36 -5.81 7.18 -8.00
N ALA A 37 -4.61 7.69 -7.69
CA ALA A 37 -3.46 6.85 -7.36
C ALA A 37 -3.69 6.00 -6.09
N ARG A 38 -4.50 6.52 -5.14
CA ARG A 38 -4.91 5.80 -3.92
C ARG A 38 -6.01 4.75 -4.15
N VAL A 39 -6.78 4.87 -5.23
CA VAL A 39 -7.80 3.88 -5.66
C VAL A 39 -7.18 2.67 -6.39
N LYS A 40 -5.98 2.79 -6.97
CA LYS A 40 -5.32 1.65 -7.64
C LYS A 40 -4.89 0.54 -6.67
N SER A 41 -4.67 0.86 -5.39
CA SER A 41 -4.49 -0.11 -4.30
C SER A 41 -5.77 -0.87 -3.93
N ASP A 42 -6.94 -0.41 -4.34
CA ASP A 42 -8.22 -1.04 -4.00
C ASP A 42 -8.59 -2.22 -4.93
N GLN A 43 -7.92 -2.29 -6.09
CA GLN A 43 -8.06 -3.40 -7.04
C GLN A 43 -7.18 -4.61 -6.69
N GLN A 44 -6.35 -4.50 -5.65
CA GLN A 44 -5.52 -5.62 -5.22
C GLN A 44 -6.34 -6.56 -4.34
N THR A 45 -6.30 -7.86 -4.66
CA THR A 45 -6.94 -8.86 -3.81
C THR A 45 -6.30 -8.85 -2.41
N PRO A 46 -7.02 -9.24 -1.35
CA PRO A 46 -6.45 -9.35 0.00
C PRO A 46 -5.15 -10.15 0.04
N GLU A 47 -5.04 -11.19 -0.79
CA GLU A 47 -3.85 -12.01 -0.95
C GLU A 47 -2.68 -11.21 -1.54
N GLN A 48 -2.93 -10.39 -2.58
CA GLN A 48 -1.92 -9.53 -3.18
C GLN A 48 -1.44 -8.45 -2.20
N LYS A 49 -2.36 -7.87 -1.41
CA LYS A 49 -2.03 -6.91 -0.35
C LYS A 49 -1.18 -7.56 0.73
N ALA A 50 -1.56 -8.75 1.20
CA ALA A 50 -0.83 -9.51 2.20
C ALA A 50 0.56 -9.92 1.71
N ARG A 51 0.69 -10.33 0.44
CA ARG A 51 1.97 -10.66 -0.17
C ARG A 51 2.89 -9.44 -0.25
N LYS A 52 2.39 -8.31 -0.76
CA LYS A 52 3.18 -7.08 -0.83
C LYS A 52 3.66 -6.62 0.55
N ALA A 53 2.78 -6.66 1.55
CA ALA A 53 3.15 -6.33 2.93
C ALA A 53 4.21 -7.30 3.51
N ALA A 54 4.11 -8.59 3.20
CA ALA A 54 5.12 -9.58 3.57
C ALA A 54 6.48 -9.29 2.91
N GLU A 55 6.48 -8.93 1.62
CA GLU A 55 7.69 -8.58 0.88
C GLU A 55 8.38 -7.36 1.49
N GLU A 56 7.61 -6.30 1.78
CA GLU A 56 8.11 -5.08 2.44
C GLU A 56 8.69 -5.36 3.82
N LEU A 57 7.99 -6.19 4.62
CA LEU A 57 8.44 -6.60 5.95
C LEU A 57 9.76 -7.36 5.88
N ILE A 58 9.86 -8.36 5.00
CA ILE A 58 11.07 -9.19 4.86
C ILE A 58 12.24 -8.36 4.32
N SER A 59 11.98 -7.53 3.31
CA SER A 59 12.99 -6.61 2.76
C SER A 59 13.59 -5.74 3.86
N THR A 60 12.75 -5.17 4.71
CA THR A 60 13.19 -4.19 5.73
C THR A 60 13.77 -4.87 6.98
N ALA A 61 13.14 -5.94 7.46
CA ALA A 61 13.50 -6.57 8.73
C ALA A 61 14.63 -7.61 8.61
N LEU A 62 14.75 -8.26 7.45
CA LEU A 62 15.73 -9.35 7.24
C LEU A 62 16.89 -8.93 6.33
N ILE A 63 16.59 -8.40 5.14
CA ILE A 63 17.63 -8.12 4.15
C ILE A 63 18.33 -6.79 4.41
N GLY A 64 17.57 -5.74 4.75
CA GLY A 64 18.12 -4.40 5.03
C GLY A 64 19.30 -4.41 6.01
N PRO A 65 19.21 -5.10 7.17
CA PRO A 65 20.33 -5.20 8.11
C PRO A 65 21.58 -5.88 7.53
N VAL A 66 21.44 -6.85 6.62
CA VAL A 66 22.57 -7.51 5.95
C VAL A 66 23.32 -6.51 5.07
N PHE A 67 22.61 -5.74 4.25
CA PHE A 67 23.26 -4.72 3.42
C PHE A 67 23.87 -3.59 4.24
N LYS A 68 23.21 -3.18 5.33
CA LYS A 68 23.78 -2.25 6.30
C LYS A 68 25.12 -2.77 6.86
N GLY A 69 25.17 -4.02 7.30
CA GLY A 69 26.40 -4.64 7.80
C GLY A 69 27.50 -4.72 6.73
N LEU A 70 27.14 -5.06 5.49
CA LEU A 70 28.09 -5.07 4.37
C LEU A 70 28.67 -3.67 4.08
N ARG A 71 27.83 -2.63 4.14
CA ARG A 71 28.31 -1.25 4.00
C ARG A 71 29.23 -0.83 5.15
N GLU A 72 28.87 -1.16 6.38
CA GLU A 72 29.63 -0.78 7.58
C GLU A 72 30.97 -1.53 7.69
N SER A 73 31.06 -2.74 7.13
CA SER A 73 32.29 -3.53 7.08
C SER A 73 33.25 -3.14 5.95
N ASN A 74 32.85 -2.20 5.07
CA ASN A 74 33.72 -1.70 4.01
C ASN A 74 34.90 -0.90 4.57
N ASN A 75 36.06 -1.56 4.65
CA ASN A 75 37.34 -0.98 5.05
C ASN A 75 38.25 -0.73 3.85
N ALA A 76 37.72 -0.11 2.79
CA ALA A 76 38.53 0.29 1.65
C ALA A 76 39.66 1.26 2.05
N ALA A 77 40.83 1.11 1.43
CA ALA A 77 41.93 2.07 1.53
C ALA A 77 41.62 3.32 0.70
N GLU A 78 42.32 4.43 0.97
CA GLU A 78 42.23 5.61 0.09
C GLU A 78 42.80 5.31 -1.31
N PRO A 79 42.23 5.85 -2.39
CA PRO A 79 41.14 6.86 -2.48
C PRO A 79 39.72 6.28 -2.51
N PHE A 80 39.55 4.98 -2.30
CA PHE A 80 38.26 4.27 -2.46
C PHE A 80 37.42 4.19 -1.19
N LYS A 81 37.78 4.96 -0.16
CA LYS A 81 36.97 5.06 1.06
C LYS A 81 35.58 5.64 0.73
N PRO A 82 34.51 5.12 1.36
CA PRO A 82 33.19 5.70 1.20
C PRO A 82 33.19 7.18 1.55
N ASN A 83 32.84 8.03 0.58
CA ASN A 83 32.71 9.47 0.77
C ASN A 83 31.31 9.82 1.34
N ALA A 84 31.06 11.10 1.63
CA ALA A 84 29.80 11.54 2.23
C ALA A 84 28.57 11.24 1.36
N ALA A 85 28.72 11.32 0.02
CA ALA A 85 27.64 11.01 -0.91
C ALA A 85 27.33 9.50 -0.93
N GLU A 86 28.35 8.65 -1.01
CA GLU A 86 28.15 7.19 -1.00
C GLU A 86 27.47 6.69 0.28
N ARG A 87 27.76 7.32 1.43
CA ARG A 87 27.09 6.96 2.69
C ARG A 87 25.60 7.30 2.68
N SER A 88 25.21 8.45 2.12
CA SER A 88 23.80 8.85 2.05
C SER A 88 23.03 8.04 1.00
N PHE A 89 23.62 7.83 -0.18
CA PHE A 89 23.00 7.02 -1.23
C PHE A 89 22.98 5.52 -0.92
N GLY A 90 23.90 5.04 -0.08
CA GLY A 90 23.98 3.62 0.30
C GLY A 90 22.68 3.09 0.91
N GLN A 91 22.02 3.84 1.79
CA GLN A 91 20.76 3.38 2.39
C GLN A 91 19.63 3.26 1.36
N MET A 92 19.57 4.19 0.40
CA MET A 92 18.58 4.16 -0.67
C MET A 92 18.83 2.95 -1.59
N LEU A 93 20.09 2.73 -1.97
CA LEU A 93 20.50 1.60 -2.81
C LEU A 93 20.18 0.25 -2.14
N ASP A 94 20.50 0.11 -0.85
CA ASP A 94 20.16 -1.08 -0.07
C ASP A 94 18.67 -1.36 -0.07
N THR A 95 17.84 -0.33 0.12
CA THR A 95 16.38 -0.46 0.17
C THR A 95 15.83 -0.96 -1.16
N THR A 96 16.26 -0.36 -2.27
CA THR A 96 15.83 -0.79 -3.62
C THR A 96 16.33 -2.20 -3.94
N LEU A 97 17.58 -2.52 -3.59
CA LEU A 97 18.14 -3.85 -3.84
C LEU A 97 17.41 -4.92 -3.01
N ALA A 98 17.10 -4.64 -1.74
CA ALA A 98 16.37 -5.54 -0.87
C ALA A 98 14.96 -5.82 -1.40
N GLN A 99 14.22 -4.78 -1.78
CA GLN A 99 12.89 -4.92 -2.38
C GLN A 99 12.94 -5.73 -3.67
N ARG A 100 13.95 -5.48 -4.52
CA ARG A 100 14.14 -6.22 -5.77
C ARG A 100 14.51 -7.68 -5.54
N MET A 101 15.35 -8.00 -4.55
CA MET A 101 15.70 -9.38 -4.20
C MET A 101 14.48 -10.19 -3.74
N VAL A 102 13.63 -9.59 -2.90
CA VAL A 102 12.44 -10.27 -2.38
C VAL A 102 11.37 -10.42 -3.44
N SER A 103 11.15 -9.42 -4.30
CA SER A 103 10.12 -9.47 -5.35
C SER A 103 10.51 -10.31 -6.58
N SER A 104 11.80 -10.42 -6.91
CA SER A 104 12.26 -11.15 -8.09
C SER A 104 12.33 -12.67 -7.90
N ALA A 105 12.53 -13.13 -6.68
CA ALA A 105 12.56 -14.55 -6.36
C ALA A 105 11.24 -14.98 -5.70
N HIS A 106 10.81 -16.23 -5.94
CA HIS A 106 9.69 -16.81 -5.21
C HIS A 106 10.19 -17.35 -3.86
N TRP A 107 10.21 -16.49 -2.85
CA TRP A 107 10.62 -16.87 -1.50
C TRP A 107 9.46 -17.56 -0.77
N GLY A 108 9.59 -18.84 -0.45
CA GLY A 108 8.57 -19.54 0.35
C GLY A 108 8.33 -18.92 1.74
N LEU A 109 9.31 -18.15 2.25
CA LEU A 109 9.15 -17.34 3.46
C LEU A 109 8.16 -16.19 3.26
N VAL A 110 8.18 -15.51 2.11
CA VAL A 110 7.20 -14.46 1.77
C VAL A 110 5.81 -15.06 1.77
N ASP A 111 5.62 -16.21 1.13
CA ASP A 111 4.31 -16.87 1.07
C ASP A 111 3.81 -17.27 2.47
N SER A 112 4.70 -17.79 3.31
CA SER A 112 4.37 -18.16 4.69
C SER A 112 3.96 -16.95 5.54
N VAL A 113 4.65 -15.81 5.37
CA VAL A 113 4.32 -14.56 6.08
C VAL A 113 3.04 -13.95 5.52
N ALA A 114 2.88 -13.92 4.20
CA ALA A 114 1.67 -13.44 3.53
C ALA A 114 0.44 -14.19 4.00
N GLN A 115 0.51 -15.52 4.12
CA GLN A 115 -0.60 -16.32 4.62
C GLN A 115 -0.91 -16.05 6.10
N LYS A 116 0.10 -15.78 6.93
CA LYS A 116 -0.12 -15.36 8.32
C LYS A 116 -0.77 -13.98 8.40
N LEU A 117 -0.35 -13.04 7.56
CA LEU A 117 -0.95 -11.71 7.47
C LEU A 117 -2.40 -11.79 7.00
N LEU A 118 -2.70 -12.63 6.00
CA LEU A 118 -4.04 -12.83 5.48
C LEU A 118 -4.97 -13.43 6.55
N ARG A 119 -4.56 -14.51 7.21
CA ARG A 119 -5.32 -15.14 8.31
C ARG A 119 -5.58 -14.17 9.47
N LYS A 120 -4.67 -13.23 9.72
CA LYS A 120 -4.83 -12.22 10.76
C LYS A 120 -5.78 -11.08 10.34
N ALA A 121 -5.86 -10.81 9.04
CA ALA A 121 -6.73 -9.80 8.46
C ALA A 121 -8.17 -10.31 8.26
N GLU A 122 -8.36 -11.62 8.15
CA GLU A 122 -9.69 -12.24 8.23
C GLU A 122 -10.28 -11.97 9.62
N PRO A 123 -11.46 -11.33 9.73
CA PRO A 123 -12.10 -11.13 11.01
C PRO A 123 -12.47 -12.50 11.60
N GLU A 124 -12.05 -12.71 12.84
CA GLU A 124 -12.41 -13.81 13.72
C GLU A 124 -13.94 -13.81 13.94
N GLY A 125 -14.72 -14.29 12.96
CA GLY A 125 -16.17 -14.16 12.98
C GLY A 125 -16.94 -14.45 11.68
N ALA A 126 -16.28 -14.75 10.55
CA ALA A 126 -16.99 -15.28 9.38
C ALA A 126 -17.28 -16.78 9.55
N THR A 127 -18.09 -17.13 10.57
CA THR A 127 -18.83 -18.39 10.55
C THR A 127 -19.67 -18.44 9.28
N PRO A 128 -19.63 -19.51 8.47
CA PRO A 128 -20.64 -19.72 7.45
C PRO A 128 -21.97 -19.96 8.17
N GLU A 129 -22.74 -18.89 8.33
CA GLU A 129 -24.11 -18.89 8.78
C GLU A 129 -24.93 -19.73 7.78
N LYS A 130 -25.08 -21.01 8.12
CA LYS A 130 -26.10 -21.89 7.56
C LYS A 130 -27.46 -21.24 7.85
N ALA A 131 -28.02 -20.59 6.83
CA ALA A 131 -29.33 -19.94 6.89
C ALA A 131 -30.39 -20.88 7.51
N PRO A 132 -31.06 -20.46 8.60
CA PRO A 132 -32.21 -21.17 9.12
C PRO A 132 -33.46 -20.67 8.41
N GLY A 133 -34.25 -21.60 7.88
CA GLY A 133 -35.68 -21.38 7.64
C GLY A 133 -36.09 -20.87 6.27
N ALA A 134 -36.20 -21.79 5.31
CA ALA A 134 -37.25 -21.72 4.30
C ALA A 134 -37.77 -23.14 4.04
N GLY A 135 -38.95 -23.45 4.56
CA GLY A 135 -39.80 -24.51 3.99
C GLY A 135 -40.00 -25.80 4.79
N ALA A 136 -40.17 -25.74 6.12
CA ALA A 136 -40.93 -26.79 6.81
C ALA A 136 -42.44 -26.55 6.61
N LYS A 137 -43.04 -27.15 5.58
CA LYS A 137 -44.47 -27.53 5.52
C LYS A 137 -44.72 -28.51 4.37
N ALA A 138 -44.80 -29.80 4.71
CA ALA A 138 -45.67 -30.77 4.07
C ALA A 138 -45.84 -31.97 5.04
N LEU A 139 -46.75 -31.77 6.00
CA LEU A 139 -47.44 -32.81 6.75
C LEU A 139 -48.07 -33.80 5.75
N GLU A 140 -47.81 -35.09 5.92
CA GLU A 140 -48.75 -36.04 6.54
C GLU A 140 -49.76 -36.60 5.54
N SER A 141 -49.59 -37.87 5.15
CA SER A 141 -50.64 -38.89 5.02
C SER A 141 -50.07 -40.12 4.31
N GLY A 142 -49.99 -41.24 5.02
CA GLY A 142 -49.60 -42.50 4.40
C GLY A 142 -49.25 -43.65 5.33
N GLU A 143 -49.75 -43.68 6.56
CA GLU A 143 -49.84 -44.94 7.30
C GLU A 143 -50.94 -45.81 6.68
N ARG A 144 -50.54 -46.99 6.20
CA ARG A 144 -51.30 -48.24 5.99
C ARG A 144 -50.38 -49.12 5.13
N SER A 145 -50.18 -50.40 5.34
CA SER A 145 -50.62 -51.36 6.33
C SER A 145 -49.95 -52.66 5.87
N ILE A 146 -49.42 -53.41 6.83
CA ILE A 146 -49.37 -54.89 6.89
C ILE A 146 -48.81 -55.74 5.73
N SER A 147 -47.93 -56.67 6.15
CA SER A 147 -48.05 -58.13 5.91
C SER A 147 -47.60 -58.74 4.57
N GLY A 148 -46.50 -59.50 4.65
CA GLY A 148 -46.53 -60.93 4.33
C GLY A 148 -45.83 -61.42 3.05
N ALA A 149 -45.32 -62.65 3.14
CA ALA A 149 -44.68 -63.53 2.15
C ALA A 149 -43.20 -63.17 1.84
N THR A 150 -42.16 -63.93 2.19
CA THR A 150 -41.89 -65.39 2.07
C THR A 150 -42.35 -66.01 0.77
N GLU A 151 -41.45 -66.02 -0.21
CA GLU A 151 -41.01 -67.23 -0.95
C GLU A 151 -39.64 -66.96 -1.61
#